data_AF-A0A7V5U2V2-F1
#
_entry.id   AF-A0A7V5U2V2-F1
#
_cell.length_a   1.000
_cell.length_b   1.000
_cell.length_c   1.000
_cell.angle_alpha   90.00
_cell.angle_beta   90.00
_cell.angle_gamma   90.00
#
_symmetry.space_group_name_H-M   'P 1'
#
loop_
_entity.id
_entity.type
_entity.pdbx_description
1 polymer ?
#
loop_
_entity_poly.entity_id
_entity_poly.type
_entity_poly.pdbx_seq_one_letter_code
_entity_poly.pdbx_strand_id
1 'polypeptide(L)'
;MSVKKERLDKLLVDRGLAETREKARALIMAGQVYVNGQRVEKAGTKVREEAKIELKGEGLPFVSRGGLKLAHALKEFGIKVAGLTCADIGASTGGFTDCLLQAGAKKVYAIDVGKGQLHYKLRRDPRVVLMEGVNARYLQAEDLPEPVDLVTIDVSFISLTKILPAALNILKPGG
;
A
#
# COMPACT_ATOMS: atom_id res chain seq x y z
N MET A 1 32.39 -33.10 -1.42
CA MET A 1 31.85 -32.04 -2.30
C MET A 1 31.58 -30.81 -1.45
N SER A 2 32.03 -29.62 -1.89
CA SER A 2 31.85 -28.38 -1.11
C SER A 2 30.38 -28.01 -1.06
N VAL A 3 29.87 -27.76 0.14
CA VAL A 3 28.49 -27.30 0.34
C VAL A 3 28.36 -25.91 -0.25
N LYS A 4 27.54 -25.78 -1.29
CA LYS A 4 27.34 -24.51 -1.97
C LYS A 4 26.54 -23.58 -1.05
N LYS A 5 27.13 -22.44 -0.70
CA LYS A 5 26.51 -21.41 0.14
C LYS A 5 26.32 -20.14 -0.66
N GLU A 6 25.15 -19.55 -0.54
CA GLU A 6 24.77 -18.30 -1.20
C GLU A 6 24.30 -17.27 -0.17
N ARG A 7 24.36 -15.98 -0.52
CA ARG A 7 23.82 -14.92 0.32
C ARG A 7 22.32 -15.05 0.47
N LEU A 8 21.83 -14.89 1.70
CA LEU A 8 20.41 -15.00 2.03
C LEU A 8 19.52 -14.04 1.20
N ASP A 9 19.96 -12.79 0.98
CA ASP A 9 19.19 -11.82 0.18
C ASP A 9 19.01 -12.23 -1.28
N LYS A 10 20.01 -12.89 -1.87
CA LYS A 10 19.92 -13.44 -3.22
C LYS A 10 19.08 -14.72 -3.23
N LEU A 11 19.31 -15.62 -2.27
CA LEU A 11 18.60 -16.89 -2.18
C LEU A 11 17.08 -16.72 -1.95
N LEU A 12 16.65 -15.66 -1.27
CA LEU A 12 15.24 -15.30 -1.15
C LEU A 12 14.61 -14.92 -2.49
N VAL A 13 15.35 -14.21 -3.36
CA VAL A 13 14.88 -13.83 -4.70
C VAL A 13 14.87 -15.04 -5.62
N ASP A 14 15.97 -15.80 -5.65
CA ASP A 14 16.13 -16.99 -6.50
C ASP A 14 15.05 -18.05 -6.21
N ARG A 15 14.55 -18.12 -4.97
CA ARG A 15 13.47 -19.03 -4.55
C ARG A 15 12.06 -18.41 -4.63
N GLY A 16 11.92 -17.19 -5.16
CA GLY A 16 10.63 -16.51 -5.27
C GLY A 16 10.00 -16.08 -3.95
N LEU A 17 10.77 -16.05 -2.85
CA LEU A 17 10.33 -15.58 -1.53
C LEU A 17 10.36 -14.05 -1.42
N ALA A 18 11.03 -13.36 -2.35
CA ALA A 18 11.00 -11.92 -2.49
C ALA A 18 11.12 -11.53 -3.98
N GLU A 19 10.40 -10.49 -4.41
CA GLU A 19 10.44 -10.07 -5.83
C GLU A 19 11.76 -9.39 -6.22
N THR A 20 12.42 -8.70 -5.27
CA THR A 20 13.68 -8.00 -5.51
C THR A 20 14.63 -8.18 -4.34
N ARG A 21 15.93 -7.96 -4.57
CA ARG A 21 16.95 -8.01 -3.50
C ARG A 21 16.70 -6.96 -2.40
N GLU A 22 16.13 -5.82 -2.75
CA GLU A 22 15.77 -4.78 -1.78
C GLU A 22 14.60 -5.22 -0.89
N LYS A 23 13.55 -5.82 -1.48
CA LYS A 23 12.46 -6.43 -0.71
C LYS A 23 12.98 -7.55 0.19
N ALA A 24 13.88 -8.41 -0.32
CA ALA A 24 14.52 -9.46 0.48
C ALA A 24 15.26 -8.90 1.71
N ARG A 25 16.06 -7.83 1.52
CA ARG A 25 16.74 -7.15 2.64
C ARG A 25 15.76 -6.56 3.64
N ALA A 26 14.67 -5.94 3.16
CA ALA A 26 13.64 -5.40 4.03
C ALA A 26 12.97 -6.48 4.90
N LEU A 27 12.67 -7.65 4.35
CA LEU A 27 12.13 -8.80 5.10
C LEU A 27 13.11 -9.28 6.18
N ILE A 28 14.40 -9.37 5.84
CA ILE A 28 15.46 -9.78 6.78
C ILE A 28 15.59 -8.76 7.92
N MET A 29 15.64 -7.46 7.60
CA MET A 29 15.73 -6.38 8.57
C MET A 29 14.47 -6.27 9.45
N ALA A 30 13.31 -6.63 8.91
CA ALA A 30 12.06 -6.71 9.66
C ALA A 30 11.99 -7.95 10.58
N GLY A 31 13.03 -8.79 10.61
CA GLY A 31 13.06 -10.00 11.44
C GLY A 31 12.12 -11.09 10.94
N GLN A 32 11.71 -11.03 9.68
CA GLN A 32 10.71 -11.92 9.10
C GLN A 32 11.32 -13.18 8.46
N VAL A 33 12.65 -13.28 8.37
CA VAL A 33 13.31 -14.40 7.68
C VAL A 33 13.94 -15.36 8.67
N TYR A 34 13.55 -16.63 8.57
CA TYR A 34 14.03 -17.73 9.40
C TYR A 34 14.74 -18.76 8.52
N VAL A 35 15.91 -19.22 8.95
CA VAL A 35 16.68 -20.26 8.28
C VAL A 35 16.87 -21.41 9.26
N ASN A 36 16.36 -22.59 8.90
CA ASN A 36 16.32 -23.77 9.78
C ASN A 36 15.74 -23.45 11.18
N GLY A 37 14.68 -22.64 11.23
CA GLY A 37 14.01 -22.24 12.47
C GLY A 37 14.69 -21.09 13.24
N GLN A 38 15.84 -20.58 12.81
CA GLN A 38 16.52 -19.45 13.45
C GLN A 38 16.33 -18.15 12.68
N ARG A 39 15.99 -17.06 13.38
CA ARG A 39 15.89 -15.73 12.77
C ARG A 39 17.26 -15.27 12.28
N VAL A 40 17.34 -14.80 11.04
CA VAL A 40 18.56 -14.24 10.46
C VAL A 40 18.36 -12.74 10.24
N GLU A 41 19.29 -11.93 10.71
CA GLU A 41 19.18 -10.46 10.70
C GLU A 41 20.09 -9.80 9.64
N LYS A 42 21.07 -10.56 9.10
CA LYS A 42 22.04 -10.04 8.14
C LYS A 42 21.77 -10.59 6.74
N ALA A 43 21.46 -9.70 5.82
CA ALA A 43 21.21 -10.01 4.41
C ALA A 43 22.36 -10.74 3.70
N GLY A 44 23.60 -10.42 4.08
CA GLY A 44 24.80 -11.03 3.52
C GLY A 44 25.19 -12.38 4.14
N THR A 45 24.40 -12.92 5.06
CA THR A 45 24.67 -14.23 5.67
C THR A 45 24.71 -15.31 4.59
N LYS A 46 25.83 -16.04 4.51
CA LYS A 46 25.99 -17.17 3.59
C LYS A 46 25.28 -18.40 4.17
N VAL A 47 24.20 -18.80 3.54
CA VAL A 47 23.36 -19.94 3.91
C VAL A 47 23.47 -21.04 2.87
N ARG A 48 23.26 -22.29 3.26
CA ARG A 48 23.30 -23.43 2.32
C ARG A 48 22.16 -23.29 1.31
N GLU A 49 22.41 -23.59 0.04
CA GLU A 49 21.39 -23.56 -1.00
C GLU A 49 20.21 -24.51 -0.73
N GLU A 50 20.37 -25.48 0.17
CA GLU A 50 19.31 -26.42 0.57
C GLU A 50 18.66 -26.08 1.91
N ALA A 51 19.09 -25.01 2.60
CA ALA A 51 18.56 -24.68 3.91
C ALA A 51 17.04 -24.41 3.84
N LYS A 52 16.29 -24.83 4.86
CA LYS A 52 14.86 -24.51 4.96
C LYS A 52 14.74 -23.02 5.28
N ILE A 53 14.08 -22.26 4.41
CA ILE A 53 13.87 -20.82 4.61
C ILE A 53 12.37 -20.59 4.75
N GLU A 54 11.99 -19.93 5.83
CA GLU A 54 10.61 -19.61 6.15
C GLU A 54 10.49 -18.10 6.35
N LEU A 55 9.43 -17.51 5.79
CA LEU A 55 9.03 -16.16 6.11
C LEU A 55 8.00 -16.23 7.24
N LYS A 56 8.30 -15.64 8.39
CA LYS A 56 7.37 -15.50 9.50
C LYS A 56 7.01 -14.03 9.66
N GLY A 57 5.72 -13.76 9.71
CA GLY A 57 5.14 -12.44 9.61
C GLY A 57 4.17 -12.46 8.43
N GLU A 58 2.94 -12.01 8.67
CA GLU A 58 2.04 -11.77 7.57
C GLU A 58 2.71 -10.73 6.66
N GLY A 59 2.77 -11.01 5.36
CA GLY A 59 3.14 -9.99 4.39
C GLY A 59 2.29 -8.75 4.63
N LEU A 60 2.77 -7.57 4.23
CA LEU A 60 1.95 -6.37 4.35
C LEU A 60 0.60 -6.65 3.65
N PRO A 61 -0.54 -6.53 4.37
CA PRO A 61 -1.85 -6.86 3.79
C PRO A 61 -2.22 -5.92 2.65
N PHE A 62 -1.56 -4.77 2.57
CA PHE A 62 -1.74 -3.75 1.55
C PHE A 62 -0.43 -3.54 0.78
N VAL A 63 -0.52 -2.97 -0.42
CA VAL A 63 0.66 -2.64 -1.26
C VAL A 63 1.69 -1.73 -0.58
N SER A 64 1.34 -1.03 0.50
CA SER A 64 2.27 -0.27 1.32
C SER A 64 1.85 -0.22 2.79
N ARG A 65 2.78 0.16 3.67
CA ARG A 65 2.53 0.35 5.11
C ARG A 65 1.46 1.41 5.41
N GLY A 66 1.23 2.34 4.46
CA GLY A 66 0.19 3.35 4.59
C GLY A 66 -1.17 2.73 4.88
N GLY A 67 -1.51 1.61 4.22
CA GLY A 67 -2.80 0.95 4.43
C GLY A 67 -3.07 0.51 5.88
N LEU A 68 -2.02 0.25 6.68
CA LEU A 68 -2.18 -0.08 8.10
C LEU A 68 -2.75 1.10 8.91
N LYS A 69 -2.42 2.34 8.52
CA LYS A 69 -2.97 3.54 9.18
C LYS A 69 -4.48 3.61 8.96
N LEU A 70 -4.91 3.49 7.71
CA LEU A 70 -6.33 3.56 7.36
C LEU A 70 -7.09 2.37 7.96
N ALA A 71 -6.56 1.16 7.87
CA ALA A 71 -7.18 -0.03 8.46
C ALA A 71 -7.42 0.14 9.97
N HIS A 72 -6.46 0.72 10.68
CA HIS A 72 -6.63 1.05 12.10
C HIS A 72 -7.73 2.10 12.30
N ALA A 73 -7.72 3.20 11.54
CA ALA A 73 -8.72 4.25 11.64
C ALA A 73 -10.15 3.75 11.34
N LEU A 74 -10.35 2.97 10.27
CA LEU A 74 -11.66 2.40 9.92
C LEU A 74 -12.21 1.52 11.05
N LYS A 75 -11.34 0.71 11.67
CA LYS A 75 -11.70 -0.13 12.80
C LYS A 75 -12.05 0.70 14.03
N GLU A 76 -11.18 1.63 14.41
CA GLU A 76 -11.32 2.43 15.63
C GLU A 76 -12.57 3.33 15.57
N PHE A 77 -12.83 3.95 14.42
CA PHE A 77 -13.97 4.83 14.22
C PHE A 77 -15.24 4.11 13.74
N GLY A 78 -15.20 2.78 13.57
CA GLY A 78 -16.36 1.99 13.15
C GLY A 78 -16.91 2.34 11.76
N ILE A 79 -16.06 2.84 10.87
CA ILE A 79 -16.46 3.29 9.52
C ILE A 79 -16.70 2.09 8.62
N LYS A 80 -17.90 1.98 8.05
CA LYS A 80 -18.28 0.91 7.12
C LYS A 80 -18.03 1.34 5.68
N VAL A 81 -17.06 0.71 5.01
CA VAL A 81 -16.65 1.05 3.64
C VAL A 81 -17.38 0.24 2.57
N ALA A 82 -17.96 -0.90 2.92
CA ALA A 82 -18.60 -1.80 1.98
C ALA A 82 -19.66 -1.09 1.12
N GLY A 83 -19.48 -1.13 -0.21
CA GLY A 83 -20.40 -0.54 -1.19
C GLY A 83 -20.20 0.96 -1.45
N LEU A 84 -19.31 1.64 -0.72
CA LEU A 84 -19.07 3.08 -0.88
C LEU A 84 -18.24 3.40 -2.13
N THR A 85 -18.52 4.55 -2.75
CA THR A 85 -17.60 5.22 -3.67
C THR A 85 -16.70 6.14 -2.85
N CYS A 86 -15.38 5.95 -2.92
CA CYS A 86 -14.41 6.68 -2.09
C CYS A 86 -13.47 7.54 -2.93
N ALA A 87 -12.87 8.57 -2.32
CA ALA A 87 -11.70 9.27 -2.86
C ALA A 87 -10.51 9.14 -1.91
N ASP A 88 -9.34 8.80 -2.45
CA ASP A 88 -8.08 8.70 -1.73
C ASP A 88 -7.15 9.83 -2.19
N ILE A 89 -7.06 10.89 -1.39
CA ILE A 89 -6.24 12.07 -1.66
C ILE A 89 -4.82 11.85 -1.12
N GLY A 90 -3.84 11.84 -2.02
CA GLY A 90 -2.46 11.47 -1.72
C GLY A 90 -2.22 9.96 -1.89
N ALA A 91 -2.84 9.34 -2.89
CA ALA A 91 -2.86 7.89 -3.06
C ALA A 91 -1.45 7.26 -3.14
N SER A 92 -0.45 7.98 -3.68
CA SER A 92 0.94 7.55 -3.78
C SER A 92 1.08 6.14 -4.38
N THR A 93 1.71 5.21 -3.64
CA THR A 93 1.83 3.79 -4.03
C THR A 93 0.51 3.01 -3.93
N GLY A 94 -0.49 3.55 -3.23
CA GLY A 94 -1.86 3.03 -3.15
C GLY A 94 -2.20 2.29 -1.86
N GLY A 95 -1.52 2.57 -0.76
CA GLY A 95 -1.76 1.88 0.52
C GLY A 95 -3.18 2.04 1.04
N PHE A 96 -3.71 3.27 1.03
CA PHE A 96 -5.08 3.59 1.45
C PHE A 96 -6.10 3.06 0.43
N THR A 97 -5.85 3.29 -0.85
CA THR A 97 -6.63 2.71 -1.96
C THR A 97 -6.81 1.19 -1.80
N ASP A 98 -5.74 0.41 -1.58
CA ASP A 98 -5.83 -1.04 -1.39
C ASP A 98 -6.64 -1.40 -0.13
N CYS A 99 -6.47 -0.63 0.96
CA CYS A 99 -7.24 -0.82 2.18
C CYS A 99 -8.75 -0.59 1.97
N LEU A 100 -9.14 0.47 1.25
CA LEU A 100 -10.54 0.75 0.89
C LEU A 100 -11.13 -0.37 0.03
N LEU A 101 -10.40 -0.83 -0.99
CA LEU A 101 -10.85 -1.91 -1.88
C LEU A 101 -11.02 -3.24 -1.14
N GLN A 102 -10.11 -3.57 -0.22
CA GLN A 102 -10.22 -4.76 0.63
C GLN A 102 -11.34 -4.63 1.67
N ALA A 103 -11.63 -3.42 2.15
CA ALA A 103 -12.78 -3.12 3.02
C ALA A 103 -14.13 -3.10 2.27
N GLY A 104 -14.13 -3.37 0.96
CA GLY A 104 -15.34 -3.54 0.16
C GLY A 104 -15.83 -2.28 -0.57
N ALA A 105 -14.97 -1.26 -0.74
CA ALA A 105 -15.32 -0.10 -1.56
C ALA A 105 -15.77 -0.54 -2.96
N LYS A 106 -16.86 0.05 -3.44
CA LYS A 106 -17.38 -0.16 -4.79
C LYS A 106 -16.47 0.47 -5.83
N LYS A 107 -15.92 1.64 -5.53
CA LYS A 107 -15.04 2.42 -6.41
C LYS A 107 -14.11 3.30 -5.57
N VAL A 108 -12.89 3.53 -6.03
CA VAL A 108 -11.93 4.45 -5.40
C VAL A 108 -11.32 5.37 -6.46
N TYR A 109 -11.48 6.69 -6.29
CA TYR A 109 -10.73 7.70 -7.02
C TYR A 109 -9.37 7.90 -6.34
N ALA A 110 -8.30 7.39 -6.96
CA ALA A 110 -6.94 7.50 -6.44
C ALA A 110 -6.29 8.79 -6.98
N ILE A 111 -6.26 9.84 -6.14
CA ILE A 111 -5.88 11.20 -6.53
C ILE A 111 -4.47 11.49 -6.02
N ASP A 112 -3.56 11.83 -6.92
CA ASP A 112 -2.20 12.21 -6.55
C ASP A 112 -1.59 13.24 -7.51
N VAL A 113 -0.70 14.08 -6.99
CA VAL A 113 0.08 15.02 -7.80
C VAL A 113 1.23 14.32 -8.53
N GLY A 114 1.72 13.21 -7.99
CA GLY A 114 2.71 12.33 -8.57
C GLY A 114 2.20 11.59 -9.80
N LYS A 115 3.14 11.05 -10.58
CA LYS A 115 2.88 10.22 -11.77
C LYS A 115 3.70 8.95 -11.69
N GLY A 116 3.14 7.84 -12.17
CA GLY A 116 3.82 6.54 -12.20
C GLY A 116 3.99 5.86 -10.84
N GLN A 117 3.29 6.29 -9.78
CA GLN A 117 3.52 5.81 -8.42
C GLN A 117 2.62 4.63 -8.01
N LEU A 118 1.35 4.65 -8.44
CA LEU A 118 0.38 3.65 -8.00
C LEU A 118 0.80 2.23 -8.40
N HIS A 119 0.71 1.29 -7.46
CA HIS A 119 1.11 -0.10 -7.65
C HIS A 119 0.34 -0.76 -8.82
N TYR A 120 1.02 -1.59 -9.61
CA TYR A 120 0.49 -2.20 -10.83
C TYR A 120 -0.83 -2.96 -10.62
N LYS A 121 -0.95 -3.73 -9.53
CA LYS A 121 -2.21 -4.40 -9.11
C LYS A 121 -3.39 -3.44 -9.10
N LEU A 122 -3.22 -2.26 -8.49
CA LEU A 122 -4.29 -1.29 -8.31
C LEU A 122 -4.61 -0.55 -9.60
N ARG A 123 -3.59 -0.26 -10.43
CA ARG A 123 -3.81 0.32 -11.77
C ARG A 123 -4.68 -0.56 -12.68
N ARG A 124 -4.72 -1.87 -12.42
CA ARG A 124 -5.52 -2.84 -13.17
C ARG A 124 -6.83 -3.22 -12.51
N ASP A 125 -7.09 -2.75 -11.29
CA ASP A 125 -8.36 -3.02 -10.62
C ASP A 125 -9.45 -2.14 -11.26
N PRO A 126 -10.54 -2.71 -11.81
CA PRO A 126 -11.58 -1.93 -12.49
C PRO A 126 -12.35 -1.00 -11.56
N ARG A 127 -12.21 -1.17 -10.24
CA ARG A 127 -12.82 -0.28 -9.23
C ARG A 127 -11.98 0.97 -8.97
N VAL A 128 -10.75 1.04 -9.48
CA VAL A 128 -9.86 2.19 -9.28
C VAL A 128 -9.95 3.13 -10.47
N VAL A 129 -10.25 4.40 -10.19
CA VAL A 129 -10.12 5.50 -11.16
C VAL A 129 -8.87 6.27 -10.78
N LEU A 130 -7.85 6.17 -11.63
CA LEU A 130 -6.55 6.79 -11.38
C LEU A 130 -6.54 8.25 -11.87
N MET A 131 -6.19 9.18 -10.97
CA MET A 131 -6.12 10.62 -11.22
C MET A 131 -4.72 11.16 -10.86
N GLU A 132 -3.75 10.95 -11.74
CA GLU A 132 -2.34 11.38 -11.56
C GLU A 132 -2.10 12.79 -12.08
N GLY A 133 -1.13 13.50 -11.48
CA GLY A 133 -0.85 14.90 -11.82
C GLY A 133 -1.93 15.88 -11.36
N VAL A 134 -2.85 15.44 -10.50
CA VAL A 134 -3.97 16.24 -10.02
C VAL A 134 -3.62 16.82 -8.66
N ASN A 135 -3.62 18.15 -8.57
CA ASN A 135 -3.46 18.84 -7.29
C ASN A 135 -4.82 18.95 -6.59
N ALA A 136 -5.03 18.13 -5.56
CA ALA A 136 -6.29 18.05 -4.83
C ALA A 136 -6.77 19.39 -4.23
N ARG A 137 -5.88 20.38 -4.03
CA ARG A 137 -6.26 21.74 -3.61
C ARG A 137 -7.25 22.40 -4.56
N TYR A 138 -7.19 22.07 -5.85
CA TYR A 138 -7.99 22.70 -6.90
C TYR A 138 -9.13 21.81 -7.40
N LEU A 139 -9.30 20.64 -6.80
CA LEU A 139 -10.33 19.69 -7.19
C LEU A 139 -11.74 20.30 -7.00
N GLN A 140 -12.56 20.20 -8.03
CA GLN A 140 -13.95 20.60 -8.05
C GLN A 140 -14.87 19.39 -8.13
N ALA A 141 -16.17 19.59 -7.86
CA ALA A 141 -17.16 18.53 -7.94
C ALA A 141 -17.26 17.94 -9.36
N GLU A 142 -17.08 18.78 -10.38
CA GLU A 142 -17.19 18.43 -11.80
C GLU A 142 -16.00 17.61 -12.31
N ASP A 143 -14.88 17.59 -11.57
CA ASP A 143 -13.72 16.76 -11.92
C ASP A 143 -14.00 15.27 -11.69
N LEU A 144 -15.04 14.93 -10.90
CA LEU A 144 -15.50 13.58 -10.68
C LEU A 144 -16.87 13.38 -11.33
N PRO A 145 -17.13 12.21 -11.95
CA PRO A 145 -18.42 11.94 -12.60
C PRO A 145 -19.55 11.70 -11.58
N GLU A 146 -19.23 11.48 -10.30
CA GLU A 146 -20.17 11.32 -9.21
C GLU A 146 -19.54 11.78 -7.89
N PRO A 147 -20.31 12.35 -6.94
CA PRO A 147 -19.79 12.67 -5.62
C PRO A 147 -19.48 11.39 -4.84
N VAL A 148 -18.57 11.47 -3.88
CA VAL A 148 -18.07 10.32 -3.10
C VAL A 148 -18.73 10.24 -1.72
N ASP A 149 -18.79 9.03 -1.17
CA ASP A 149 -19.35 8.74 0.15
C ASP A 149 -18.31 8.83 1.28
N LEU A 150 -17.02 8.76 0.95
CA LEU A 150 -15.91 8.81 1.91
C LEU A 150 -14.67 9.41 1.25
N VAL A 151 -14.00 10.34 1.94
CA VAL A 151 -12.69 10.86 1.54
C VAL A 151 -11.63 10.46 2.57
N THR A 152 -10.51 9.91 2.10
CA THR A 152 -9.30 9.71 2.90
C THR A 152 -8.20 10.67 2.45
N ILE A 153 -7.41 11.18 3.39
CA ILE A 153 -6.36 12.18 3.11
C ILE A 153 -5.07 11.79 3.84
N ASP A 154 -4.01 11.46 3.10
CA ASP A 154 -2.64 11.25 3.63
C ASP A 154 -1.64 12.00 2.73
N VAL A 155 -1.53 13.32 2.95
CA VAL A 155 -0.70 14.22 2.14
C VAL A 155 0.50 14.73 2.92
N SER A 156 1.60 15.01 2.21
CA SER A 156 2.81 15.63 2.76
C SER A 156 3.03 17.03 2.20
N PHE A 157 3.75 17.88 2.94
CA PHE A 157 4.17 19.23 2.51
C PHE A 157 3.03 20.23 2.22
N ILE A 158 1.79 19.91 2.60
CA ILE A 158 0.64 20.80 2.51
C ILE A 158 -0.22 20.69 3.77
N SER A 159 -0.77 21.82 4.21
CA SER A 159 -1.72 21.85 5.33
C SER A 159 -3.07 21.31 4.92
N LEU A 160 -3.71 20.53 5.79
CA LEU A 160 -5.10 20.07 5.61
C LEU A 160 -6.08 21.23 5.42
N THR A 161 -5.81 22.41 6.00
CA THR A 161 -6.67 23.59 5.80
C THR A 161 -6.76 24.05 4.34
N LYS A 162 -5.84 23.62 3.48
CA LYS A 162 -5.86 23.88 2.03
C LYS A 162 -6.49 22.77 1.21
N ILE A 163 -6.69 21.58 1.79
CA ILE A 163 -7.26 20.41 1.10
C ILE A 163 -8.72 20.21 1.49
N LEU A 164 -9.08 20.43 2.76
CA LEU A 164 -10.42 20.19 3.28
C LEU A 164 -11.54 20.87 2.47
N PRO A 165 -11.41 22.14 2.00
CA PRO A 165 -12.46 22.74 1.19
C PRO A 165 -12.75 21.96 -0.10
N ALA A 166 -11.71 21.53 -0.82
CA ALA A 166 -11.87 20.75 -2.05
C ALA A 166 -12.37 19.32 -1.76
N ALA A 167 -11.91 18.70 -0.68
CA ALA A 167 -12.43 17.41 -0.22
C ALA A 167 -13.92 17.46 0.10
N LEU A 168 -14.38 18.53 0.77
CA LEU A 168 -15.80 18.73 1.07
C LEU A 168 -16.66 18.97 -0.18
N ASN A 169 -16.11 19.60 -1.22
CA ASN A 169 -16.83 19.85 -2.47
C ASN A 169 -17.20 18.57 -3.22
N ILE A 170 -16.36 17.53 -3.13
CA ILE A 170 -16.60 16.24 -3.82
C ILE A 170 -17.38 15.24 -2.94
N LEU A 171 -17.54 15.53 -1.65
CA LEU A 171 -18.14 14.64 -0.67
C LEU A 171 -19.66 14.85 -0.63
N LYS A 172 -20.43 13.76 -0.55
CA LYS A 172 -21.88 13.84 -0.38
C LYS A 172 -22.24 14.44 1.00
N PRO A 173 -23.40 15.09 1.13
CA PRO A 173 -23.94 15.43 2.44
C PRO A 173 -24.02 14.19 3.35
N GLY A 174 -23.41 14.27 4.54
CA GLY A 174 -23.36 13.18 5.52
C GLY A 174 -22.26 12.13 5.30
N GLY A 175 -21.41 12.31 4.29
CA GLY A 175 -20.16 11.56 4.11
C GLY A 175 -19.02 12.04 4.99
#